data_AF-A0A7H4SFJ5-F1
#
_entry.id   AF-A0A7H4SFJ5-F1
#
_cell.length_a   1.000
_cell.length_b   1.000
_cell.length_c   1.000
_cell.angle_alpha   90.00
_cell.angle_beta   90.00
_cell.angle_gamma   90.00
#
_symmetry.space_group_name_H-M   'P 1'
#
loop_
_entity.id
_entity.type
_entity.pdbx_description
1 polymer ?
#
loop_
_entity_poly.entity_id
_entity_poly.type
_entity_poly.pdbx_seq_one_letter_code
_entity_poly.pdbx_strand_id
1 'polypeptide(L)'
;MKSPFLFLVTAVLLLTGCNQPAESDSVSGGGGTIEAINHTHWAINHFSVNGQSGVDIIGPWQGGGGAGYFGVPPKWEPGMTVKVEWETGEASTDGFPGYDHWDEYLEWKKK
;
A
#
# COMPACT_ATOMS: atom_id res chain seq x y z
N MET A 1 -30.39 48.32 28.39
CA MET A 1 -31.33 47.18 28.48
C MET A 1 -30.74 46.03 27.69
N LYS A 2 -30.20 45.01 28.36
CA LYS A 2 -29.58 43.85 27.69
C LYS A 2 -30.72 43.02 27.10
N SER A 3 -30.76 42.91 25.77
CA SER A 3 -31.88 42.26 25.07
C SER A 3 -31.90 40.76 25.43
N PRO A 4 -32.95 40.26 26.11
CA PRO A 4 -33.07 38.83 26.42
C PRO A 4 -33.16 37.98 25.14
N PHE A 5 -33.55 38.61 24.03
CA PHE A 5 -33.60 38.00 22.70
C PHE A 5 -32.20 37.63 22.18
N LEU A 6 -31.20 38.48 22.43
CA LEU A 6 -29.82 38.22 21.98
C LEU A 6 -29.22 37.01 22.73
N PHE A 7 -29.51 36.90 24.03
CA PHE A 7 -29.10 35.74 24.84
C PHE A 7 -29.80 34.45 24.39
N LEU A 8 -31.09 34.52 24.05
CA LEU A 8 -31.83 33.36 23.55
C LEU A 8 -31.27 32.84 22.22
N VAL A 9 -30.98 33.75 21.27
CA VAL A 9 -30.39 33.39 19.97
C VAL A 9 -29.00 32.79 20.14
N THR A 10 -28.19 33.35 21.05
CA THR A 10 -26.84 32.82 21.34
C THR A 10 -26.89 31.45 21.99
N ALA A 11 -27.86 31.21 22.89
CA ALA A 11 -28.09 29.92 23.53
C ALA A 11 -28.58 28.85 22.53
N VAL A 12 -29.47 29.20 21.60
CA VAL A 12 -29.95 28.28 20.54
C VAL A 12 -28.82 27.92 19.57
N LEU A 13 -27.96 28.88 19.19
CA LEU A 13 -26.79 28.61 18.35
C LEU A 13 -25.79 27.68 19.04
N LEU A 14 -25.58 27.83 20.36
CA LEU A 14 -24.71 26.94 21.14
C LEU A 14 -25.28 25.51 21.31
N LEU A 15 -26.60 25.33 21.22
CA LEU A 15 -27.25 24.01 21.29
C LEU A 15 -27.21 23.23 19.96
N THR A 16 -26.75 23.83 18.86
CA THR A 16 -26.48 23.12 17.60
C THR A 16 -25.08 22.49 17.56
N GLY A 17 -24.43 22.35 18.72
CA GLY A 17 -23.15 21.68 18.89
C GLY A 17 -23.18 20.22 18.44
N CYS A 18 -22.69 20.01 17.21
CA CYS A 18 -22.17 18.76 16.66
C CYS A 18 -23.04 17.52 16.86
N ASN A 19 -24.16 17.43 16.12
CA ASN A 19 -24.59 16.15 15.58
C ASN A 19 -23.57 15.73 14.50
N GLN A 20 -22.36 15.38 14.92
CA GLN A 20 -21.54 14.51 14.09
C GLN A 20 -22.30 13.19 14.06
N PRO A 21 -22.60 12.63 12.87
CA PRO A 21 -22.98 11.22 12.82
C PRO A 21 -21.93 10.47 13.62
N ALA A 22 -22.34 9.89 14.76
CA ALA A 22 -21.59 8.81 15.34
C ALA A 22 -21.46 7.78 14.22
N GLU A 23 -20.24 7.32 13.98
CA GLU A 23 -19.80 6.58 12.80
C GLU A 23 -19.54 7.45 11.55
N SER A 24 -18.41 8.18 11.56
CA SER A 24 -17.44 7.75 10.55
C SER A 24 -16.93 6.41 11.06
N ASP A 25 -17.69 5.35 10.81
CA ASP A 25 -17.17 4.01 10.95
C ASP A 25 -15.83 4.06 10.24
N SER A 26 -14.73 3.83 10.95
CA SER A 26 -13.63 3.16 10.28
C SER A 26 -14.20 1.79 9.91
N VAL A 27 -14.94 1.75 8.78
CA VAL A 27 -15.47 0.57 8.08
C VAL A 27 -14.25 -0.16 7.52
N SER A 28 -13.30 -0.50 8.39
CA SER A 28 -12.13 -1.29 8.07
C SER A 28 -12.38 -2.65 8.66
N GLY A 29 -12.38 -3.68 7.82
CA GLY A 29 -12.45 -5.09 8.23
C GLY A 29 -11.18 -5.58 8.90
N GLY A 30 -10.35 -4.66 9.38
CA GLY A 30 -8.97 -4.90 9.73
C GLY A 30 -8.03 -4.57 8.56
N GLY A 31 -6.75 -4.74 8.85
CA GLY A 31 -5.68 -4.58 7.88
C GLY A 31 -4.42 -5.22 8.41
N GLY A 32 -3.46 -5.39 7.51
CA GLY A 32 -2.19 -6.02 7.83
C GLY A 32 -1.12 -5.64 6.82
N THR A 33 0.05 -6.24 6.98
CA THR A 33 1.12 -6.13 6.01
C THR A 33 0.84 -6.98 4.78
N ILE A 34 1.40 -6.57 3.64
CA ILE A 34 1.41 -7.41 2.45
C ILE A 34 2.61 -8.34 2.57
N GLU A 35 2.38 -9.65 2.44
CA GLU A 35 3.43 -10.67 2.41
C GLU A 35 3.36 -11.45 1.09
N ALA A 36 4.52 -11.82 0.56
CA ALA A 36 4.63 -12.52 -0.71
C ALA A 36 5.63 -13.67 -0.63
N ILE A 37 5.37 -14.71 -1.43
CA ILE A 37 6.25 -15.86 -1.62
C ILE A 37 6.46 -16.05 -3.11
N ASN A 38 7.72 -16.05 -3.55
CA ASN A 38 8.11 -16.21 -4.94
C ASN A 38 8.40 -17.69 -5.25
N HIS A 39 7.55 -18.33 -6.05
CA HIS A 39 7.74 -19.70 -6.53
C HIS A 39 8.33 -19.73 -7.95
N THR A 40 9.26 -18.84 -8.27
CA THR A 40 9.93 -18.77 -9.58
C THR A 40 11.45 -18.68 -9.43
N HIS A 41 12.15 -18.88 -10.54
CA HIS A 41 13.61 -18.72 -10.64
C HIS A 41 14.05 -17.27 -10.91
N TRP A 42 13.10 -16.35 -11.13
CA TRP A 42 13.35 -14.92 -11.33
C TRP A 42 13.09 -14.14 -10.06
N ALA A 43 13.67 -12.94 -9.92
CA ALA A 43 13.26 -12.02 -8.87
C ALA A 43 11.90 -11.39 -9.19
N ILE A 44 11.18 -11.01 -8.14
CA ILE A 44 10.11 -10.02 -8.20
C ILE A 44 10.74 -8.69 -7.77
N ASN A 45 11.04 -7.82 -8.73
CA ASN A 45 11.68 -6.51 -8.49
C ASN A 45 10.76 -5.52 -7.81
N HIS A 46 9.46 -5.66 -8.02
CA HIS A 46 8.45 -4.82 -7.43
C HIS A 46 7.12 -5.54 -7.48
N PHE A 47 6.27 -5.33 -6.48
CA PHE A 47 4.88 -5.75 -6.53
C PHE A 47 3.98 -4.83 -5.70
N SER A 48 2.70 -4.79 -6.06
CA SER A 48 1.68 -4.04 -5.37
C SER A 48 0.33 -4.74 -5.39
N VAL A 49 -0.51 -4.41 -4.41
CA VAL A 49 -1.92 -4.85 -4.33
C VAL A 49 -2.79 -3.61 -4.31
N ASN A 50 -3.64 -3.44 -5.33
CA ASN A 50 -4.43 -2.22 -5.56
C ASN A 50 -3.58 -0.94 -5.51
N GLY A 51 -2.35 -1.00 -6.03
CA GLY A 51 -1.40 0.12 -6.02
C GLY A 51 -0.66 0.30 -4.69
N GLN A 52 -1.01 -0.43 -3.62
CA GLN A 52 -0.24 -0.42 -2.39
C GLN A 52 1.00 -1.30 -2.53
N SER A 53 2.19 -0.71 -2.37
CA SER A 53 3.45 -1.43 -2.54
C SER A 53 3.65 -2.52 -1.48
N GLY A 54 4.19 -3.66 -1.90
CA GLY A 54 4.68 -4.72 -1.01
C GLY A 54 6.07 -4.48 -0.43
N VAL A 55 6.70 -3.34 -0.78
CA VAL A 55 8.01 -2.82 -0.29
C VAL A 55 9.23 -3.63 -0.71
N ASP A 56 9.18 -4.95 -0.63
CA ASP A 56 10.36 -5.80 -0.81
C ASP A 56 10.55 -6.28 -2.26
N ILE A 57 11.82 -6.50 -2.60
CA ILE A 57 12.23 -7.33 -3.75
C ILE A 57 12.29 -8.77 -3.26
N ILE A 58 11.59 -9.68 -3.95
CA ILE A 58 11.55 -11.08 -3.56
C ILE A 58 12.43 -11.90 -4.49
N GLY A 59 13.55 -12.40 -3.97
CA GLY A 59 14.46 -13.26 -4.73
C GLY A 59 13.82 -14.62 -5.10
N PRO A 60 14.50 -15.39 -5.96
CA PRO A 60 14.01 -16.71 -6.38
C PRO A 60 13.76 -17.62 -5.19
N TRP A 61 12.58 -18.25 -5.14
CA TRP A 61 12.22 -19.21 -4.08
C TRP A 61 12.22 -18.66 -2.64
N GLN A 62 12.11 -17.33 -2.50
CA GLN A 62 12.11 -16.64 -1.20
C GLN A 62 10.73 -16.08 -0.85
N GLY A 63 10.57 -15.71 0.42
CA GLY A 63 9.45 -14.88 0.88
C GLY A 63 9.96 -13.50 1.33
N GLY A 64 9.04 -12.56 1.45
CA GLY A 64 9.31 -11.21 1.93
C GLY A 64 8.05 -10.35 1.96
N GLY A 65 8.24 -9.04 2.05
CA GLY A 65 7.21 -8.07 2.34
C GLY A 65 7.22 -7.72 3.82
N GLY A 66 6.03 -7.62 4.43
CA GLY A 66 5.95 -7.27 5.85
C GLY A 66 6.03 -5.77 6.13
N ALA A 67 6.06 -4.93 5.08
CA ALA A 67 5.98 -3.48 5.20
C ALA A 67 4.82 -2.93 4.35
N GLY A 68 4.26 -1.80 4.80
CA GLY A 68 3.01 -1.23 4.26
C GLY A 68 1.75 -1.75 4.96
N TYR A 69 0.67 -0.97 4.92
CA TYR A 69 -0.64 -1.35 5.47
C TYR A 69 -1.64 -1.56 4.33
N PHE A 70 -2.21 -2.75 4.23
CA PHE A 70 -3.33 -3.04 3.33
C PHE A 70 -4.61 -3.21 4.15
N GLY A 71 -5.63 -2.41 3.83
CA GLY A 71 -6.94 -2.48 4.47
C GLY A 71 -7.91 -3.31 3.65
N VAL A 72 -8.81 -4.01 4.33
CA VAL A 72 -9.90 -4.77 3.70
C VAL A 72 -11.26 -4.23 4.15
N PRO A 73 -12.33 -4.39 3.35
CA PRO A 73 -13.66 -4.04 3.80
C PRO A 73 -14.12 -4.99 4.95
N PRO A 74 -15.01 -4.53 5.86
CA PRO A 74 -15.51 -5.31 6.99
C PRO A 74 -16.55 -6.34 6.61
N LYS A 75 -17.10 -6.27 5.40
CA LYS A 75 -17.97 -7.30 4.84
C LYS A 75 -17.34 -7.81 3.56
N TRP A 76 -17.14 -9.12 3.51
CA TRP A 76 -16.74 -9.83 2.30
C TRP A 76 -17.97 -10.17 1.47
N GLU A 77 -17.90 -9.90 0.17
CA GLU A 77 -18.94 -10.24 -0.78
C GLU A 77 -18.37 -11.15 -1.89
N PRO A 78 -19.15 -12.13 -2.40
CA PRO A 78 -18.73 -12.93 -3.53
C PRO A 78 -18.36 -12.05 -4.75
N GLY A 79 -17.22 -12.35 -5.37
CA GLY A 79 -16.73 -11.62 -6.55
C GLY A 79 -15.82 -10.44 -6.26
N MET A 80 -15.52 -10.13 -5.00
CA MET A 80 -14.45 -9.19 -4.66
C MET A 80 -13.10 -9.68 -5.19
N THR A 81 -12.32 -8.77 -5.77
CA THR A 81 -10.98 -9.03 -6.32
C THR A 81 -10.00 -7.95 -5.90
N VAL A 82 -8.72 -8.28 -5.91
CA VAL A 82 -7.63 -7.30 -5.85
C VAL A 82 -6.87 -7.32 -7.16
N LYS A 83 -6.33 -6.17 -7.55
CA LYS A 83 -5.38 -6.05 -8.65
C LYS A 83 -3.98 -6.25 -8.09
N VAL A 84 -3.28 -7.27 -8.58
CA VAL A 84 -1.85 -7.47 -8.29
C VAL A 84 -1.06 -7.01 -9.50
N GLU A 85 -0.13 -6.08 -9.27
CA GLU A 85 0.85 -5.67 -10.28
C GLU A 85 2.23 -6.07 -9.79
N TRP A 86 3.08 -6.56 -10.69
CA TRP A 86 4.43 -6.98 -10.33
C TRP A 86 5.37 -6.90 -11.52
N GLU A 87 6.66 -6.82 -11.22
CA GLU A 87 7.75 -6.79 -12.19
C GLU A 87 8.69 -7.96 -11.96
N THR A 88 8.97 -8.72 -13.02
CA THR A 88 10.00 -9.77 -13.01
C THR A 88 11.38 -9.17 -13.27
N GLY A 89 12.41 -9.69 -12.60
CA GLY A 89 13.80 -9.30 -12.84
C GLY A 89 14.77 -10.47 -12.78
N GLU A 90 15.95 -10.25 -13.36
CA GLU A 90 17.09 -11.14 -13.15
C GLU A 90 17.68 -10.88 -11.75
N ALA A 91 17.66 -11.92 -10.92
CA ALA A 91 18.20 -11.85 -9.55
C ALA A 91 19.71 -12.13 -9.49
N SER A 92 20.34 -12.40 -10.63
CA SER A 92 21.72 -12.84 -10.73
C SER A 92 22.62 -11.70 -11.20
N THR A 93 23.83 -11.66 -10.68
CA THR A 93 24.95 -10.90 -11.26
C THR A 93 25.81 -11.80 -12.14
N ASP A 94 25.29 -12.96 -12.57
CA ASP A 94 26.06 -13.88 -13.40
C ASP A 94 26.48 -13.19 -14.69
N GLY A 95 27.78 -13.27 -14.97
CA GLY A 95 28.38 -12.59 -16.11
C GLY A 95 28.53 -11.07 -15.96
N PHE A 96 28.22 -10.48 -14.79
CA PHE A 96 28.54 -9.07 -14.52
C PHE A 96 30.06 -8.91 -14.43
N PRO A 97 30.70 -8.17 -15.36
CA PRO A 97 32.16 -8.09 -15.45
C PRO A 97 32.77 -7.10 -14.44
N GLY A 98 31.95 -6.48 -13.59
CA GLY A 98 32.37 -5.37 -12.75
C GLY A 98 32.49 -4.06 -13.54
N TYR A 99 32.73 -2.96 -12.82
CA TYR A 99 32.87 -1.64 -13.43
C TYR A 99 34.28 -1.33 -13.95
N ASP A 100 35.27 -2.15 -13.58
CA ASP A 100 36.66 -2.00 -14.01
C ASP A 100 36.87 -2.43 -15.48
N HIS A 101 35.94 -3.24 -16.02
CA HIS A 101 35.96 -3.76 -17.39
C HIS A 101 34.87 -3.08 -18.24
N TRP A 102 35.09 -1.81 -18.58
CA TRP A 102 34.04 -0.96 -19.19
C TRP A 102 33.50 -1.49 -20.52
N ASP A 103 34.35 -2.02 -21.39
CA ASP A 103 33.92 -2.56 -22.68
C ASP A 103 33.03 -3.81 -22.50
N GLU A 104 33.43 -4.73 -21.61
CA GLU A 104 32.66 -5.92 -21.25
C GLU A 104 31.34 -5.53 -20.56
N TYR A 105 31.35 -4.50 -19.71
CA TYR A 105 30.15 -3.97 -19.08
C TYR A 105 29.14 -3.44 -20.11
N LEU A 106 29.60 -2.71 -21.13
CA LEU A 106 28.73 -2.19 -22.19
C LEU A 106 28.13 -3.31 -23.05
N GLU A 107 28.82 -4.44 -23.20
CA GLU A 107 28.30 -5.62 -23.88
C GLU A 107 27.27 -6.37 -23.01
N TRP A 108 27.59 -6.59 -21.73
CA TRP A 108 26.69 -7.21 -20.77
C TRP A 108 25.38 -6.42 -20.62
N LYS A 109 25.45 -5.09 -20.51
CA LYS A 109 24.29 -4.20 -20.38
C LYS A 109 23.32 -4.24 -21.57
N LYS A 110 23.79 -4.64 -22.75
CA LYS A 110 22.96 -4.74 -23.97
C LYS A 110 22.22 -6.07 -24.09
N LYS A 111 22.60 -7.08 -23.32
CA LYS A 111 21.90 -8.36 -23.25
C LYS A 111 20.59 -8.18 -22.49
#